data_AF-A0A1C5BK75-F1
#
_entry.id   AF-A0A1C5BK75-F1
#
_cell.length_a   1.000
_cell.length_b   1.000
_cell.length_c   1.000
_cell.angle_alpha   90.00
_cell.angle_beta   90.00
_cell.angle_gamma   90.00
#
_symmetry.space_group_name_H-M   'P 1'
#
loop_
_entity.id
_entity.type
_entity.pdbx_description
1 polymer ?
#
loop_
_entity_poly.entity_id
_entity_poly.type
_entity_poly.pdbx_seq_one_letter_code
_entity_poly.pdbx_strand_id
1 'polypeptide(L)'
;MTSDHSPLTRAELASLLTDAAHRVSGILTVDYPKAASRSYLHPVLGALSAGPQVICELNDRLEGFVADDPLPTTPAGLFTLASYASALGWLTESLAELTASVDRICTRVGIPTEPPDSAFSAPASVEQGHDFDFSFSALELEAIRTAADAAGLAPDDYVEVLSESLLAASRITDACMEISGGLLEDATYVLDEVTDHVRLGDGPDSLPTLVRSLLARMETAK
;
A
#
# COMPACT_ATOMS: atom_id res chain seq x y z
N MET A 1 21.19 26.59 23.39
CA MET A 1 20.27 27.54 22.74
C MET A 1 18.91 26.87 22.82
N THR A 2 18.01 27.39 23.65
CA THR A 2 16.64 26.88 23.77
C THR A 2 15.87 27.40 22.57
N SER A 3 15.55 26.52 21.62
CA SER A 3 14.65 26.84 20.53
C SER A 3 13.27 27.12 21.13
N ASP A 4 12.82 28.38 21.12
CA ASP A 4 11.44 28.75 21.41
C ASP A 4 10.56 28.22 20.26
N HIS A 5 10.30 26.92 20.25
CA HIS A 5 9.29 26.32 19.37
C HIS A 5 7.96 26.36 20.12
N SER A 6 7.10 27.30 19.70
CA SER A 6 5.71 27.30 20.12
C SER A 6 5.08 25.98 19.68
N PRO A 7 4.30 25.32 20.55
CA PRO A 7 3.62 24.08 20.19
C PRO A 7 2.73 24.30 18.96
N LEU A 8 2.73 23.32 18.05
CA LEU A 8 1.93 23.38 16.83
C LEU A 8 0.46 23.64 17.15
N THR A 9 -0.13 24.57 16.41
CA THR A 9 -1.55 24.85 16.45
C THR A 9 -2.35 23.69 15.85
N ARG A 10 -3.64 23.60 16.18
CA ARG A 10 -4.52 22.58 15.60
C ARG A 10 -4.64 22.68 14.08
N ALA A 11 -4.66 23.90 13.55
CA ALA A 11 -4.67 24.13 12.12
C ALA A 11 -3.42 23.56 11.45
N GLU A 12 -2.25 23.73 12.08
CA GLU A 12 -1.01 23.12 11.59
C GLU A 12 -1.09 21.59 11.70
N LEU A 13 -1.48 21.04 12.85
CA LEU A 13 -1.62 19.58 13.03
C LEU A 13 -2.55 18.93 11.99
N ALA A 14 -3.71 19.53 11.75
CA ALA A 14 -4.65 19.05 10.73
C ALA A 14 -4.11 19.21 9.30
N SER A 15 -3.37 20.28 9.02
CA SER A 15 -2.66 20.43 7.74
C SER A 15 -1.67 19.29 7.54
N LEU A 16 -0.98 18.83 8.59
CA LEU A 16 -0.03 17.70 8.48
C LEU A 16 -0.71 16.38 8.15
N LEU A 17 -1.85 16.10 8.77
CA LEU A 17 -2.65 14.92 8.45
C LEU A 17 -3.21 15.00 7.03
N THR A 18 -3.67 16.18 6.62
CA THR A 18 -4.15 16.43 5.26
C THR A 18 -3.04 16.24 4.23
N ASP A 19 -1.84 16.79 4.48
CA ASP A 19 -0.68 16.63 3.60
C ASP A 19 -0.25 15.16 3.51
N ALA A 20 -0.26 14.43 4.63
CA ALA A 20 0.02 13.00 4.66
C ALA A 20 -1.00 12.22 3.80
N ALA A 21 -2.29 12.55 3.90
CA ALA A 21 -3.34 11.92 3.10
C ALA A 21 -3.13 12.13 1.59
N HIS A 22 -2.74 13.35 1.18
CA HIS A 22 -2.44 13.65 -0.21
C HIS A 22 -1.20 12.90 -0.71
N ARG A 23 -0.16 12.75 0.11
CA ARG A 23 1.03 11.98 -0.25
C ARG A 23 0.71 10.50 -0.41
N VAL A 24 -0.04 9.91 0.52
CA VAL A 24 -0.46 8.50 0.46
C VAL A 24 -1.35 8.24 -0.75
N SER A 25 -2.35 9.09 -1.02
CA SER A 25 -3.20 8.94 -2.20
C SER A 25 -2.43 9.15 -3.51
N GLY A 26 -1.40 10.01 -3.50
CA GLY A 26 -0.50 10.23 -4.63
C GLY A 26 0.17 8.96 -5.14
N ILE A 27 0.46 7.98 -4.27
CA ILE A 27 1.07 6.67 -4.63
C ILE A 27 0.30 5.99 -5.76
N LEU A 28 -1.03 6.11 -5.77
CA LEU A 28 -1.92 5.44 -6.72
C LEU A 28 -1.93 6.07 -8.12
N THR A 29 -1.39 7.28 -8.24
CA THR A 29 -1.42 8.07 -9.48
C THR A 29 -0.05 8.16 -10.15
N VAL A 30 0.99 7.59 -9.54
CA VAL A 30 2.34 7.64 -10.10
C VAL A 30 2.44 6.73 -11.31
N ASP A 31 2.67 7.37 -12.46
CA ASP A 31 3.03 6.67 -13.69
C ASP A 31 4.45 6.12 -13.60
N TYR A 32 4.63 4.87 -14.03
CA TYR A 32 5.94 4.24 -14.14
C TYR A 32 6.20 3.73 -15.56
N PRO A 33 7.46 3.83 -16.07
CA PRO A 33 7.80 3.37 -17.41
C PRO A 33 7.36 1.93 -17.70
N LYS A 34 6.69 1.77 -18.84
CA LYS A 34 6.10 0.49 -19.24
C LYS A 34 7.06 -0.33 -20.09
N ALA A 35 7.92 -1.12 -19.45
CA ALA A 35 8.76 -2.08 -20.16
C ALA A 35 7.90 -3.24 -20.71
N ALA A 36 7.84 -3.39 -22.04
CA ALA A 36 7.05 -4.42 -22.70
C ALA A 36 7.41 -5.84 -22.24
N SER A 37 8.68 -6.08 -21.91
CA SER A 37 9.17 -7.38 -21.41
C SER A 37 8.72 -7.74 -19.99
N ARG A 38 8.07 -6.81 -19.27
CA ARG A 38 7.56 -7.00 -17.90
C ARG A 38 6.18 -6.37 -17.74
N SER A 39 5.39 -6.39 -18.80
CA SER A 39 4.10 -5.72 -18.85
C SER A 39 3.11 -6.23 -17.80
N TYR A 40 3.26 -7.49 -17.39
CA TYR A 40 2.49 -8.09 -16.29
C TYR A 40 2.71 -7.41 -14.93
N LEU A 41 3.80 -6.67 -14.72
CA LEU A 41 4.05 -5.91 -13.47
C LEU A 41 3.50 -4.48 -13.51
N HIS A 42 3.00 -3.98 -14.63
CA HIS A 42 2.50 -2.60 -14.72
C HIS A 42 1.56 -2.17 -13.58
N PRO A 43 0.63 -3.01 -13.10
CA PRO A 43 -0.27 -2.62 -12.02
C PRO A 43 0.42 -2.22 -10.71
N VAL A 44 1.63 -2.71 -10.45
CA VAL A 44 2.33 -2.54 -9.16
C VAL A 44 3.52 -1.59 -9.20
N LEU A 45 4.03 -1.27 -10.39
CA LEU A 45 5.26 -0.48 -10.54
C LEU A 45 5.13 0.96 -10.04
N GLY A 46 3.98 1.60 -10.23
CA GLY A 46 3.71 2.95 -9.72
C GLY A 46 3.85 3.00 -8.19
N ALA A 47 3.13 2.11 -7.51
CA ALA A 47 3.16 2.01 -6.05
C ALA A 47 4.55 1.62 -5.51
N LEU A 48 5.25 0.69 -6.16
CA LEU A 48 6.63 0.31 -5.78
C LEU A 48 7.62 1.46 -5.95
N SER A 49 7.40 2.33 -6.93
CA SER A 49 8.29 3.46 -7.19
C SER A 49 8.07 4.63 -6.22
N ALA A 50 6.81 4.91 -5.89
CA ALA A 50 6.43 6.06 -5.08
C ALA A 50 6.39 5.76 -3.57
N GLY A 51 5.95 4.56 -3.20
CA GLY A 51 5.74 4.14 -1.82
C GLY A 51 6.94 4.37 -0.90
N PRO A 52 8.17 3.97 -1.27
CA PRO A 52 9.35 4.18 -0.42
C PRO A 52 9.60 5.65 -0.09
N GLN A 53 9.41 6.55 -1.06
CA GLN A 53 9.59 7.98 -0.83
C GLN A 53 8.55 8.51 0.15
N VAL A 54 7.27 8.12 0.00
CA VAL A 54 6.21 8.53 0.92
C VAL A 54 6.46 8.00 2.33
N ILE A 55 6.93 6.76 2.48
CA ILE A 55 7.31 6.21 3.79
C ILE A 55 8.43 7.04 4.42
N CYS A 56 9.49 7.38 3.68
CA CYS A 56 10.57 8.22 4.20
C CYS A 56 10.05 9.59 4.64
N GLU A 57 9.22 10.24 3.82
CA GLU A 57 8.64 11.56 4.17
C GLU A 57 7.76 11.49 5.41
N LEU A 58 6.95 10.43 5.56
CA LEU A 58 6.13 10.23 6.75
C LEU A 58 7.00 9.93 7.99
N ASN A 59 8.07 9.15 7.83
CA ASN A 59 9.01 8.85 8.90
C ASN A 59 9.76 10.10 9.36
N ASP A 60 10.30 10.90 8.44
CA ASP A 60 10.98 12.16 8.73
C ASP A 60 10.05 13.11 9.51
N ARG A 61 8.76 13.14 9.15
CA ARG A 61 7.76 13.94 9.87
C ARG A 61 7.51 13.40 11.27
N LEU A 62 7.37 12.08 11.42
CA LEU A 62 7.18 11.42 12.72
C LEU A 62 8.39 11.66 13.64
N GLU A 63 9.61 11.54 13.11
CA GLU A 63 10.83 11.86 13.83
C GLU A 63 10.85 13.32 14.27
N GLY A 64 10.40 14.26 13.41
CA GLY A 64 10.24 15.67 13.78
C GLY A 64 9.33 15.86 15.01
N PHE A 65 8.21 15.13 15.10
CA PHE A 65 7.33 15.18 16.27
C PHE A 65 7.98 14.68 17.56
N VAL A 66 8.93 13.74 17.46
CA VAL A 66 9.54 13.06 18.62
C VAL A 66 10.89 13.67 19.00
N ALA A 67 11.57 14.31 18.05
CA ALA A 67 12.88 14.93 18.23
C ALA A 67 12.80 16.32 18.88
N ASP A 68 11.68 17.03 18.73
CA ASP A 68 11.47 18.33 19.33
C ASP A 68 11.10 18.20 20.82
N ASP A 69 11.92 18.81 21.69
CA ASP A 69 11.64 18.99 23.12
C ASP A 69 10.96 20.35 23.34
N PRO A 70 9.75 20.42 23.91
CA PRO A 70 8.97 19.31 24.47
C PRO A 70 8.16 18.52 23.47
N LEU A 71 8.11 17.20 23.70
CA LEU A 71 7.20 16.27 23.02
C LEU A 71 5.76 16.82 23.00
N PRO A 72 4.95 16.48 21.98
CA PRO A 72 3.55 16.86 21.93
C PRO A 72 2.81 16.30 23.16
N THR A 73 2.50 17.18 24.11
CA THR A 73 1.77 16.84 25.35
C THR A 73 0.31 17.24 25.29
N THR A 74 -0.10 17.97 24.25
CA THR A 74 -1.50 18.33 24.04
C THR A 74 -2.27 17.10 23.53
N PRO A 75 -3.55 16.93 23.90
CA PRO A 75 -4.35 15.83 23.38
C PRO A 75 -4.43 15.80 21.84
N ALA A 76 -4.54 16.96 21.19
CA ALA A 76 -4.51 17.06 19.73
C ALA A 76 -3.16 16.63 19.13
N GLY A 77 -2.05 16.96 19.80
CA GLY A 77 -0.71 16.53 19.39
C GLY A 77 -0.54 15.02 19.52
N LEU A 78 -0.98 14.42 20.63
CA LEU A 78 -0.95 12.96 20.84
C LEU A 78 -1.86 12.21 19.86
N PHE A 79 -3.05 12.74 19.59
CA PHE A 79 -3.97 12.19 18.59
C PHE A 79 -3.34 12.21 17.19
N THR A 80 -2.75 13.35 16.81
CA THR A 80 -2.06 13.51 15.52
C THR A 80 -0.88 12.53 15.41
N LEU A 81 -0.08 12.40 16.47
CA LEU A 81 1.05 11.48 16.53
C LEU A 81 0.59 10.02 16.34
N ALA A 82 -0.49 9.62 17.03
CA ALA A 82 -1.03 8.27 16.92
C ALA A 82 -1.59 7.98 15.51
N SER A 83 -2.29 8.94 14.90
CA SER A 83 -2.75 8.83 13.51
C SER A 83 -1.57 8.69 12.53
N TYR A 84 -0.54 9.52 12.69
CA TYR A 84 0.67 9.49 11.85
C TYR A 84 1.44 8.17 11.97
N ALA A 85 1.65 7.70 13.19
CA ALA A 85 2.34 6.43 13.45
C ALA A 85 1.55 5.24 12.88
N SER A 86 0.21 5.29 12.98
CA SER A 86 -0.66 4.26 12.41
C SER A 86 -0.59 4.23 10.88
N ALA A 87 -0.63 5.40 10.24
CA ALA A 87 -0.48 5.53 8.79
C ALA A 87 0.88 5.00 8.30
N LEU A 88 1.97 5.40 8.97
CA LEU A 88 3.32 4.95 8.64
C LEU A 88 3.47 3.43 8.77
N GLY A 89 3.03 2.87 9.91
CA GLY A 89 3.11 1.44 10.17
C GLY A 89 2.35 0.62 9.14
N TRP A 90 1.10 1.00 8.87
CA TRP A 90 0.25 0.30 7.92
C TRP A 90 0.75 0.42 6.47
N LEU A 91 1.19 1.61 6.05
CA LEU A 91 1.75 1.77 4.70
C LEU A 91 3.03 0.95 4.53
N THR A 92 3.88 0.91 5.56
CA THR A 92 5.11 0.12 5.56
C THR A 92 4.82 -1.37 5.42
N GLU A 93 3.87 -1.90 6.18
CA GLU A 93 3.44 -3.29 6.08
C GLU A 93 2.86 -3.59 4.70
N SER A 94 1.97 -2.74 4.20
CA SER A 94 1.33 -2.91 2.89
C SER A 94 2.36 -2.90 1.74
N LEU A 95 3.39 -2.04 1.83
CA LEU A 95 4.45 -1.99 0.84
C LEU A 95 5.41 -3.19 0.94
N ALA A 96 5.65 -3.70 2.15
CA ALA A 96 6.42 -4.92 2.34
C ALA A 96 5.68 -6.12 1.73
N GLU A 97 4.36 -6.24 1.93
CA GLU A 97 3.53 -7.26 1.30
C GLU A 97 3.49 -7.14 -0.23
N LEU A 98 3.40 -5.91 -0.76
CA LEU A 98 3.49 -5.65 -2.19
C LEU A 98 4.83 -6.13 -2.74
N THR A 99 5.93 -5.76 -2.09
CA THR A 99 7.29 -6.16 -2.48
C THR A 99 7.44 -7.69 -2.47
N ALA A 100 6.95 -8.36 -1.42
CA ALA A 100 6.97 -9.81 -1.34
C ALA A 100 6.11 -10.48 -2.43
N SER A 101 4.97 -9.88 -2.78
CA SER A 101 4.12 -10.38 -3.86
C SER A 101 4.83 -10.26 -5.22
N VAL A 102 5.49 -9.13 -5.48
CA VAL A 102 6.26 -8.92 -6.71
C VAL A 102 7.48 -9.82 -6.79
N ASP A 103 8.17 -10.06 -5.67
CA ASP A 103 9.29 -11.01 -5.61
C ASP A 103 8.84 -12.45 -5.94
N ARG A 104 7.67 -12.87 -5.45
CA ARG A 104 7.07 -14.16 -5.81
C ARG A 104 6.74 -14.25 -7.31
N ILE A 105 6.12 -13.21 -7.87
CA ILE A 105 5.83 -13.14 -9.31
C ILE A 105 7.13 -13.22 -10.12
N CYS A 106 8.16 -12.45 -9.74
CA CYS A 106 9.45 -12.45 -10.43
C CYS A 106 10.16 -13.80 -10.31
N THR A 107 10.08 -14.46 -9.16
CA THR A 107 10.63 -15.81 -8.93
C THR A 107 9.92 -16.83 -9.82
N ARG A 108 8.59 -16.73 -9.94
CA ARG A 108 7.77 -17.60 -10.79
C ARG A 108 8.12 -17.46 -12.27
N VAL A 109 8.29 -16.23 -12.76
CA VAL A 109 8.71 -15.96 -14.14
C VAL A 109 10.19 -16.31 -14.39
N GLY A 110 11.01 -16.36 -13.34
CA GLY A 110 12.47 -16.56 -13.40
C GLY A 110 13.00 -17.96 -13.11
N ILE A 111 12.16 -18.98 -12.86
CA ILE A 111 12.62 -20.36 -12.61
C ILE A 111 11.89 -21.34 -13.56
N PRO A 112 12.59 -21.96 -14.53
CA PRO A 112 12.23 -23.30 -14.98
C PRO A 112 12.53 -24.26 -13.83
N THR A 113 11.50 -24.81 -13.18
CA THR A 113 11.68 -25.66 -11.99
C THR A 113 12.22 -27.06 -12.28
N GLU A 114 12.47 -27.44 -13.54
CA GLU A 114 13.17 -28.69 -13.88
C GLU A 114 13.83 -28.59 -15.27
N PRO A 115 15.07 -29.10 -15.46
CA PRO A 115 15.60 -29.31 -16.80
C PRO A 115 14.79 -30.42 -17.50
N PRO A 116 14.44 -30.29 -18.80
CA PRO A 116 13.76 -31.36 -19.53
C PRO A 116 14.71 -32.55 -19.69
N ASP A 117 14.56 -33.53 -18.81
CA ASP A 117 15.28 -34.79 -18.93
C ASP A 117 14.80 -35.49 -20.21
N SER A 118 15.71 -35.59 -21.18
CA SER A 118 15.39 -35.92 -22.58
C SER A 118 15.10 -37.42 -22.81
N ALA A 119 14.58 -38.10 -21.79
CA ALA A 119 14.50 -39.56 -21.77
C ALA A 119 13.35 -40.10 -20.93
N PHE A 120 12.17 -39.49 -20.93
CA PHE A 120 10.97 -40.16 -20.41
C PHE A 120 9.75 -39.90 -21.28
N SER A 121 9.19 -41.00 -21.79
CA SER A 121 7.88 -41.06 -22.43
C SER A 121 6.83 -40.41 -21.52
N ALA A 122 6.04 -39.50 -22.09
CA ALA A 122 5.03 -38.72 -21.39
C ALA A 122 4.20 -39.55 -20.40
N PRO A 123 4.20 -39.20 -19.10
CA PRO A 123 3.00 -39.33 -18.30
C PRO A 123 2.12 -38.10 -18.55
N ALA A 124 0.81 -38.31 -18.58
CA ALA A 124 -0.17 -37.26 -18.80
C ALA A 124 0.14 -36.01 -17.97
N SER A 125 0.14 -34.87 -18.64
CA SER A 125 0.13 -33.54 -18.03
C SER A 125 -0.82 -33.56 -16.84
N VAL A 126 -0.28 -33.44 -15.63
CA VAL A 126 -1.12 -32.99 -14.52
C VAL A 126 -1.28 -31.50 -14.78
N GLU A 127 -2.28 -31.19 -15.60
CA GLU A 127 -2.96 -29.91 -15.60
C GLU A 127 -3.40 -29.64 -14.16
N GLN A 128 -2.52 -29.01 -13.38
CA GLN A 128 -2.96 -28.03 -12.41
C GLN A 128 -2.92 -26.66 -13.10
N GLY A 129 -3.52 -26.60 -14.29
CA GLY A 129 -4.11 -25.36 -14.76
C GLY A 129 -5.21 -25.06 -13.77
N HIS A 130 -4.98 -24.07 -12.90
CA HIS A 130 -6.10 -23.42 -12.25
C HIS A 130 -6.92 -22.86 -13.42
N ASP A 131 -8.03 -23.53 -13.76
CA ASP A 131 -8.83 -23.22 -14.93
C ASP A 131 -9.50 -21.86 -14.67
N PHE A 132 -8.77 -20.79 -14.98
CA PHE A 132 -9.28 -19.44 -14.89
C PHE A 132 -10.25 -19.26 -16.05
N ASP A 133 -11.54 -19.38 -15.77
CA ASP A 133 -12.63 -19.18 -16.74
C ASP A 133 -12.79 -17.68 -17.07
N PHE A 134 -11.77 -17.10 -17.70
CA PHE A 134 -11.84 -15.75 -18.25
C PHE A 134 -12.37 -15.83 -19.68
N SER A 135 -13.58 -15.32 -19.91
CA SER A 135 -14.10 -15.14 -21.25
C SER A 135 -13.50 -13.87 -21.89
N PHE A 136 -12.48 -14.03 -22.72
CA PHE A 136 -11.87 -12.93 -23.46
C PHE A 136 -12.48 -12.78 -24.86
N SER A 137 -12.67 -11.54 -25.31
CA SER A 137 -12.97 -11.22 -26.70
C SER A 137 -11.76 -11.53 -27.60
N ALA A 138 -12.00 -11.64 -28.91
CA ALA A 138 -10.93 -11.87 -29.89
C ALA A 138 -9.84 -10.78 -29.85
N LEU A 139 -10.22 -9.53 -29.56
CA LEU A 139 -9.28 -8.41 -29.43
C LEU A 139 -8.43 -8.53 -28.17
N GLU A 140 -9.03 -8.93 -27.05
CA GLU A 140 -8.31 -9.14 -25.78
C GLU A 140 -7.35 -10.33 -25.88
N LEU A 141 -7.76 -11.43 -26.53
CA LEU A 141 -6.89 -12.58 -26.76
C LEU A 141 -5.66 -12.21 -27.61
N GLU A 142 -5.84 -11.40 -28.64
CA GLU A 142 -4.71 -10.94 -29.48
C GLU A 142 -3.77 -10.01 -28.71
N ALA A 143 -4.32 -9.13 -27.88
CA ALA A 143 -3.53 -8.26 -27.01
C ALA A 143 -2.74 -9.07 -25.96
N ILE A 144 -3.37 -10.08 -25.36
CA ILE A 144 -2.72 -11.00 -24.40
C ILE A 144 -1.58 -11.74 -25.09
N ARG A 145 -1.82 -12.32 -26.27
CA ARG A 145 -0.77 -13.04 -27.03
C ARG A 145 0.41 -12.13 -27.37
N THR A 146 0.13 -10.92 -27.83
CA THR A 146 1.18 -9.93 -28.15
C THR A 146 1.98 -9.54 -26.91
N ALA A 147 1.32 -9.34 -25.77
CA ALA A 147 1.98 -8.97 -24.52
C ALA A 147 2.78 -10.14 -23.91
N ALA A 148 2.24 -11.36 -24.00
CA ALA A 148 2.89 -12.59 -23.57
C ALA A 148 4.16 -12.86 -24.40
N ASP A 149 4.07 -12.71 -25.72
CA ASP A 149 5.23 -12.84 -26.64
C ASP A 149 6.32 -11.80 -26.31
N ALA A 150 5.94 -10.54 -26.09
CA ALA A 150 6.88 -9.49 -25.68
C ALA A 150 7.54 -9.76 -24.32
N ALA A 151 6.82 -10.43 -23.41
CA ALA A 151 7.32 -10.87 -22.10
C ALA A 151 8.08 -12.21 -22.13
N GLY A 152 8.07 -12.93 -23.27
CA GLY A 152 8.67 -14.25 -23.39
C GLY A 152 7.94 -15.33 -22.58
N LEU A 153 6.63 -15.19 -22.38
CA LEU A 153 5.79 -16.09 -21.57
C LEU A 153 4.75 -16.81 -22.45
N ALA A 154 4.29 -17.98 -22.02
CA ALA A 154 3.08 -18.56 -22.58
C ALA A 154 1.88 -17.66 -22.24
N PRO A 155 0.85 -17.57 -23.10
CA PRO A 155 -0.33 -16.74 -22.83
C PRO A 155 -1.01 -17.04 -21.48
N ASP A 156 -1.11 -18.30 -21.11
CA ASP A 156 -1.74 -18.72 -19.84
C ASP A 156 -0.90 -18.29 -18.63
N ASP A 157 0.41 -18.53 -18.68
CA ASP A 157 1.36 -18.07 -17.65
C ASP A 157 1.31 -16.54 -17.50
N TYR A 158 1.24 -15.81 -18.63
CA TYR A 158 1.14 -14.35 -18.64
C TYR A 158 -0.15 -13.86 -17.95
N VAL A 159 -1.29 -14.48 -18.26
CA VAL A 159 -2.58 -14.14 -17.62
C VAL A 159 -2.52 -14.41 -16.11
N GLU A 160 -1.94 -15.53 -15.71
CA GLU A 160 -1.80 -15.87 -14.30
C GLU A 160 -0.95 -14.83 -13.55
N VAL A 161 0.27 -14.50 -14.02
CA VAL A 161 1.13 -13.53 -13.34
C VAL A 161 0.58 -12.10 -13.39
N LEU A 162 -0.15 -11.74 -14.46
CA LEU A 162 -0.88 -10.48 -14.53
C LEU A 162 -2.01 -10.44 -13.50
N SER A 163 -2.74 -11.54 -13.32
CA SER A 163 -3.80 -11.63 -12.31
C SER A 163 -3.24 -11.49 -10.88
N GLU A 164 -2.11 -12.13 -10.58
CA GLU A 164 -1.41 -11.98 -9.30
C GLU A 164 -0.96 -10.52 -9.09
N SER A 165 -0.43 -9.89 -10.13
CA SER A 165 -0.04 -8.48 -10.06
C SER A 165 -1.24 -7.55 -9.83
N LEU A 166 -2.38 -7.81 -10.47
CA LEU A 166 -3.61 -7.03 -10.27
C LEU A 166 -4.16 -7.21 -8.86
N LEU A 167 -4.12 -8.42 -8.30
CA LEU A 167 -4.51 -8.68 -6.93
C LEU A 167 -3.61 -7.95 -5.93
N ALA A 168 -2.29 -7.97 -6.15
CA ALA A 168 -1.35 -7.21 -5.32
C ALA A 168 -1.58 -5.69 -5.43
N ALA A 169 -1.84 -5.19 -6.64
CA ALA A 169 -2.17 -3.79 -6.87
C ALA A 169 -3.50 -3.38 -6.19
N SER A 170 -4.52 -4.23 -6.21
CA SER A 170 -5.79 -3.98 -5.51
C SER A 170 -5.57 -3.81 -4.01
N ARG A 171 -4.79 -4.70 -3.39
CA ARG A 171 -4.53 -4.65 -1.94
C ARG A 171 -3.84 -3.36 -1.50
N ILE A 172 -2.79 -2.94 -2.23
CA ILE A 172 -2.11 -1.67 -1.91
C ILE A 172 -3.01 -0.46 -2.22
N THR A 173 -3.87 -0.55 -3.23
CA THR A 173 -4.86 0.48 -3.55
C THR A 173 -5.85 0.66 -2.41
N ASP A 174 -6.43 -0.43 -1.93
CA ASP A 174 -7.36 -0.44 -0.80
C ASP A 174 -6.70 0.14 0.46
N ALA A 175 -5.48 -0.29 0.77
CA ALA A 175 -4.72 0.24 1.90
C ALA A 175 -4.47 1.76 1.78
N CYS A 176 -4.03 2.26 0.61
CA CYS A 176 -3.80 3.69 0.43
C CYS A 176 -5.09 4.51 0.51
N MET A 177 -6.21 4.00 -0.01
CA MET A 177 -7.52 4.66 0.10
C MET A 177 -7.99 4.70 1.56
N GLU A 178 -7.86 3.61 2.31
CA GLU A 178 -8.26 3.56 3.72
C GLU A 178 -7.38 4.46 4.59
N ILE A 179 -6.06 4.43 4.38
CA ILE A 179 -5.11 5.29 5.10
C ILE A 179 -5.38 6.77 4.80
N SER A 180 -5.49 7.15 3.53
CA SER A 180 -5.72 8.55 3.16
C SER A 180 -7.09 9.06 3.61
N GLY A 181 -8.14 8.22 3.52
CA GLY A 181 -9.47 8.54 4.04
C GLY A 181 -9.44 8.77 5.56
N GLY A 182 -8.81 7.85 6.31
CA GLY A 182 -8.68 7.98 7.76
C GLY A 182 -7.88 9.20 8.21
N LEU A 183 -6.80 9.55 7.49
CA LEU A 183 -6.02 10.77 7.76
C LEU A 183 -6.85 12.05 7.54
N LEU A 184 -7.72 12.09 6.52
CA LEU A 184 -8.60 13.24 6.28
C LEU A 184 -9.71 13.37 7.34
N GLU A 185 -10.27 12.24 7.78
CA GLU A 185 -11.21 12.21 8.90
C GLU A 185 -10.55 12.71 10.19
N ASP A 186 -9.35 12.20 10.49
CA ASP A 186 -8.56 12.61 11.66
C ASP A 186 -8.17 14.09 11.59
N ALA A 187 -7.84 14.62 10.41
CA ALA A 187 -7.59 16.05 10.20
C ALA A 187 -8.82 16.90 10.52
N THR A 188 -10.00 16.47 10.05
CA THR A 188 -11.27 17.15 10.31
C THR A 188 -11.59 17.13 11.80
N TYR A 189 -11.38 15.99 12.46
CA TYR A 189 -11.60 15.85 13.90
C TYR A 189 -10.72 16.82 14.72
N VAL A 190 -9.42 16.92 14.38
CA VAL A 190 -8.48 17.84 15.05
C VAL A 190 -8.87 19.31 14.85
N LEU A 191 -9.47 19.67 13.72
CA LEU A 191 -9.96 21.03 13.46
C LEU A 191 -11.26 21.35 14.22
N ASP A 192 -12.21 20.42 14.23
CA ASP A 192 -13.58 20.66 14.70
C ASP A 192 -13.72 20.62 16.23
N GLU A 193 -12.81 19.98 16.96
CA GLU A 193 -13.01 19.78 18.40
C GLU A 193 -12.80 21.08 19.21
N VAL A 194 -13.87 21.83 19.45
CA VAL A 194 -13.90 23.20 20.03
C VAL A 194 -13.31 23.34 21.45
N THR A 195 -13.10 22.25 22.19
CA THR A 195 -12.58 22.28 23.57
C THR A 195 -11.12 21.87 23.64
N ASP A 196 -10.30 22.52 24.49
CA ASP A 196 -8.91 22.11 24.83
C ASP A 196 -8.79 20.66 25.35
N HIS A 197 -9.93 20.01 25.55
CA HIS A 197 -10.05 18.62 25.87
C HIS A 197 -10.54 17.96 24.58
N VAL A 198 -9.63 17.28 23.85
CA VAL A 198 -10.07 16.12 23.07
C VAL A 198 -10.85 15.29 24.06
N ARG A 199 -12.09 14.91 23.76
CA ARG A 199 -12.80 13.95 24.60
C ARG A 199 -12.02 12.65 24.54
N LEU A 200 -11.06 12.49 25.45
CA LEU A 200 -10.62 11.22 26.01
C LEU A 200 -11.84 10.64 26.75
N GLY A 201 -12.92 10.37 26.02
CA GLY A 201 -13.98 9.51 26.51
C GLY A 201 -13.40 8.11 26.59
N ASP A 202 -13.76 7.36 27.63
CA ASP A 202 -13.35 5.96 27.84
C ASP A 202 -13.83 4.98 26.72
N GLY A 203 -14.27 5.48 25.57
CA GLY A 203 -14.80 4.72 24.44
C GLY A 203 -13.91 4.77 23.19
N PRO A 204 -14.05 3.78 22.30
CA PRO A 204 -13.22 3.64 21.09
C PRO A 204 -13.33 4.84 20.14
N ASP A 205 -14.43 5.61 20.19
CA ASP A 205 -14.66 6.79 19.34
C ASP A 205 -13.72 7.97 19.65
N SER A 206 -12.91 7.89 20.70
CA SER A 206 -11.86 8.89 21.02
C SER A 206 -10.52 8.61 20.34
N LEU A 207 -10.36 7.44 19.71
CA LEU A 207 -9.15 7.04 19.02
C LEU A 207 -9.17 7.53 17.56
N PRO A 208 -7.99 7.83 16.97
CA PRO A 208 -7.88 8.12 15.55
C PRO A 208 -8.54 7.04 14.70
N THR A 209 -9.15 7.43 13.57
CA THR A 209 -9.81 6.51 12.63
C THR A 209 -8.89 5.36 12.25
N LEU A 210 -7.62 5.64 11.95
CA LEU A 210 -6.66 4.59 11.59
C LEU A 210 -6.39 3.60 12.73
N VAL A 211 -6.31 4.07 13.98
CA VAL A 211 -6.13 3.20 15.14
C VAL A 211 -7.34 2.27 15.29
N ARG A 212 -8.56 2.81 15.13
CA ARG A 212 -9.80 2.02 15.18
C ARG A 212 -9.85 0.96 14.09
N SER A 213 -9.51 1.32 12.84
CA SER A 213 -9.45 0.36 11.72
C SER A 213 -8.45 -0.75 11.97
N LEU A 214 -7.25 -0.43 12.46
CA LEU A 214 -6.23 -1.43 12.77
C LEU A 214 -6.68 -2.38 13.89
N LEU A 215 -7.28 -1.86 14.96
CA LEU A 215 -7.83 -2.69 16.04
C LEU A 215 -8.92 -3.63 15.54
N ALA A 216 -9.86 -3.13 14.72
CA ALA A 216 -10.92 -3.96 14.14
C ALA A 216 -10.35 -5.08 13.26
N ARG A 217 -9.28 -4.81 12.49
CA ARG A 217 -8.57 -5.83 11.69
C ARG A 217 -7.90 -6.89 12.57
N MET A 218 -7.34 -6.50 13.71
CA MET A 218 -6.75 -7.45 14.65
C MET A 218 -7.79 -8.33 15.33
N GLU A 219 -9.00 -7.83 15.55
CA GLU A 219 -10.11 -8.61 16.12
C GLU A 219 -10.65 -9.66 15.14
N THR A 220 -10.69 -9.33 13.84
CA THR A 220 -11.15 -10.27 12.79
C THR A 220 -10.10 -11.30 12.37
N ALA A 221 -8.83 -11.06 12.69
CA ALA A 221 -7.72 -11.99 12.40
C ALA A 221 -7.53 -13.11 13.44
N LYS A 222 -8.38 -13.16 14.48
CA LYS A 222 -8.42 -14.25 15.48
C LYS A 222 -9.29 -15.42 15.05
#